data_AF-A0A0N7Z568-F1
#
_entry.id   AF-A0A0N7Z568-F1
#
_cell.length_a   1.000
_cell.length_b   1.000
_cell.length_c   1.000
_cell.angle_alpha   90.00
_cell.angle_beta   90.00
_cell.angle_gamma   90.00
#
_symmetry.space_group_name_H-M   'P 1'
#
loop_
_entity.id
_entity.type
_entity.pdbx_description
1 polymer ?
#
loop_
_entity_poly.entity_id
_entity_poly.type
_entity_poly.pdbx_seq_one_letter_code
_entity_poly.pdbx_strand_id
1 'polypeptide(L)' 'MKLLLDTQAFLWFVLNDSALSQAAHDLIIDPQNDLLISPASH' A
#
# COMPACT_ATOMS: atom_id res chain seq x y z
N MET A 1 -3.35 -12.73 1.95
CA MET A 1 -3.22 -12.89 0.47
C MET A 1 -1.98 -12.14 -0.02
N LYS A 2 -1.56 -12.27 -1.29
CA LYS A 2 -0.46 -11.44 -1.83
C LYS A 2 -1.01 -10.12 -2.37
N LEU A 3 -0.50 -8.99 -1.89
CA LEU A 3 -0.91 -7.66 -2.31
C LEU A 3 0.31 -6.93 -2.88
N LEU A 4 0.23 -6.52 -4.16
CA LEU A 4 1.25 -5.68 -4.75
C LEU A 4 0.83 -4.22 -4.59
N LEU A 5 1.61 -3.48 -3.81
CA LEU A 5 1.52 -2.04 -3.65
C LEU A 5 2.31 -1.36 -4.76
N ASP A 6 1.64 -0.48 -5.51
CA ASP A 6 2.35 0.49 -6.31
C ASP A 6 3.16 1.44 -5.41
N THR A 7 4.29 1.95 -5.90
CA THR A 7 5.11 2.93 -5.16
C THR A 7 4.29 4.14 -4.71
N GLN A 8 3.37 4.64 -5.53
CA GLN A 8 2.50 5.78 -5.18
C GLN A 8 1.54 5.43 -4.03
N ALA A 9 0.96 4.22 -4.04
CA ALA A 9 0.08 3.75 -2.98
C ALA A 9 0.84 3.58 -1.65
N PHE A 10 2.08 3.09 -1.71
CA PHE A 10 2.96 3.03 -0.55
C PHE A 10 3.27 4.42 0.02
N LEU A 11 3.56 5.40 -0.84
CA LEU A 11 3.77 6.79 -0.42
C LEU A 11 2.54 7.38 0.28
N TRP A 12 1.35 7.18 -0.29
CA TRP A 12 0.11 7.63 0.35
C TRP A 12 -0.10 7.00 1.71
N PHE A 13 0.21 5.71 1.86
CA PHE A 13 0.12 5.01 3.15
C PHE A 13 1.07 5.59 4.21
N VAL A 14 2.37 5.69 3.91
CA VAL A 14 3.36 6.15 4.90
C VAL A 14 3.24 7.65 5.24
N LEU A 15 2.65 8.45 4.35
CA LEU A 15 2.39 9.87 4.56
C LEU A 15 0.99 10.15 5.14
N ASN A 16 0.16 9.13 5.36
CA ASN A 16 -1.23 9.26 5.77
C ASN A 16 -2.02 10.23 4.86
N ASP A 17 -1.84 10.06 3.54
CA ASP A 17 -2.46 10.89 2.51
C ASP A 17 -3.94 10.50 2.32
N SER A 18 -4.81 11.50 2.15
CA SER A 18 -6.25 11.29 1.98
C SER A 18 -6.63 10.65 0.64
N ALA A 19 -5.70 10.57 -0.31
CA ALA A 19 -5.86 9.83 -1.55
C ALA A 19 -5.92 8.31 -1.34
N LEU A 20 -5.42 7.79 -0.21
CA LEU A 20 -5.54 6.36 0.12
C LEU A 20 -6.94 6.05 0.65
N SER A 21 -7.69 5.22 -0.09
CA SER A 21 -8.99 4.73 0.38
C SER A 21 -8.89 3.92 1.67
N GLN A 22 -9.91 3.97 2.51
CA GLN A 22 -9.98 3.18 3.75
C GLN A 22 -9.82 1.67 3.50
N ALA A 23 -10.45 1.14 2.45
CA ALA A 23 -10.33 -0.28 2.11
C ALA A 23 -8.89 -0.69 1.77
N ALA A 24 -8.15 0.17 1.06
CA ALA A 24 -6.73 -0.07 0.78
C ALA A 24 -5.89 0.00 2.07
N HIS A 25 -6.16 0.98 2.94
CA HIS A 25 -5.51 1.06 4.25
C HIS A 25 -5.74 -0.22 5.07
N ASP A 26 -6.98 -0.69 5.17
CA ASP A 26 -7.33 -1.90 5.93
C ASP A 26 -6.64 -3.15 5.39
N LEU A 27 -6.52 -3.29 4.05
CA LEU A 27 -5.79 -4.38 3.42
C LEU A 27 -4.27 -4.29 3.66
N ILE A 28 -3.70 -3.09 3.75
CA ILE A 28 -2.27 -2.87 4.01
C ILE A 28 -1.91 -3.22 5.45
N ILE A 29 -2.74 -2.84 6.43
CA ILE A 29 -2.43 -3.10 7.85
C ILE A 29 -2.73 -4.53 8.30
N ASP A 30 -3.49 -5.29 7.50
CA ASP A 30 -3.84 -6.68 7.82
C ASP A 30 -2.58 -7.58 7.78
N PRO A 31 -2.15 -8.14 8.93
CA PRO A 31 -0.95 -8.98 9.00
C PRO A 31 -1.11 -10.33 8.28
N GLN A 32 -2.32 -10.72 7.85
CA GLN A 32 -2.55 -11.91 7.02
C GLN A 32 -2.21 -11.67 5.53
N ASN A 33 -1.87 -10.44 5.16
CA ASN A 33 -1.43 -10.09 3.82
C ASN A 33 0.09 -10.08 3.71
N ASP A 34 0.56 -10.72 2.65
CA ASP A 34 1.96 -10.69 2.20
C ASP A 34 2.11 -9.50 1.24
N LEU A 35 2.75 -8.44 1.74
CA LEU A 35 2.92 -7.18 1.03
C LEU A 35 4.16 -7.21 0.14
N LEU A 36 3.96 -6.94 -1.14
CA LEU A 36 5.01 -6.70 -2.13
C LEU A 36 4.95 -5.22 -2.53
N ILE A 37 6.09 -4.60 -2.77
CA ILE A 37 6.15 -3.20 -3.22
C ILE A 37 6.80 -3.17 -4.60
N SER A 38 6.17 -2.48 -5.55
CA SER A 38 6.77 -2.27 -6.87
C SER A 38 8.01 -1.37 -6.75
N PRO A 39 9.10 -1.67 -7.49
CA PRO A 39 10.26 -0.80 -7.50
C PRO A 39 9.92 0.53 -8.15
N ALA A 40 10.39 1.63 -7.56
CA ALA A 40 10.37 2.92 -8.23
C ALA A 40 11.24 2.84 -9.49
N SER A 41 10.68 3.22 -10.63
CA SER A 41 11.44 3.39 -11.87
C SER A 41 11.85 4.86 -12.02
N HIS A 42 13.07 5.11 -12.47
CA HIS A 42 13.65 6.44 -12.67
C HIS A 42 13.63 6.87 -14.13
#